data_AF-A0A8T5KHV1-F1
#
_entry.id   AF-A0A8T5KHV1-F1
#
_cell.length_a   1.000
_cell.length_b   1.000
_cell.length_c   1.000
_cell.angle_alpha   90.00
_cell.angle_beta   90.00
_cell.angle_gamma   90.00
#
_symmetry.space_group_name_H-M   'P 1'
#
loop_
_entity.id
_entity.type
_entity.pdbx_description
1 polymer ?
#
loop_
_entity_poly.entity_id
_entity_poly.type
_entity_poly.pdbx_seq_one_letter_code
_entity_poly.pdbx_strand_id
1 'polypeptide(L)'
;MSQTPLTLSDEAIGQVAKLLQLAMLSGTDIIDHMRMLQFCEDGHTNLVLTDDYKTMFEQQLATMEARLEEALQATLPETPEA
;
A
#
# COMPACT_ATOMS: atom_id res chain seq x y z
N MET A 1 26.32 -23.40 6.80
CA MET A 1 25.37 -22.44 7.38
C MET A 1 23.97 -23.00 7.14
N SER A 2 23.32 -23.56 8.15
CA SER A 2 21.91 -23.97 8.03
C SER A 2 21.07 -22.71 8.14
N GLN A 3 20.42 -22.28 7.05
CA GLN A 3 19.53 -21.12 7.08
C GLN A 3 18.18 -21.55 7.67
N THR A 4 17.72 -20.87 8.72
CA THR A 4 16.34 -21.00 9.20
C THR A 4 15.43 -20.27 8.22
N PRO A 5 14.43 -20.92 7.61
CA PRO A 5 13.51 -20.25 6.71
C PRO A 5 12.66 -19.23 7.47
N LEU A 6 12.47 -18.05 6.88
CA LEU A 6 11.57 -17.00 7.37
C LEU A 6 10.33 -16.95 6.48
N THR A 7 9.17 -16.71 7.08
CA THR A 7 7.87 -16.59 6.39
C THR A 7 7.29 -15.20 6.58
N LEU A 8 6.46 -14.73 5.65
CA LEU A 8 5.71 -13.49 5.83
C LEU A 8 4.58 -13.70 6.85
N SER A 9 4.33 -12.72 7.72
CA SER A 9 3.13 -12.70 8.53
C SER A 9 1.88 -12.45 7.68
N ASP A 10 0.70 -12.77 8.20
CA ASP A 10 -0.58 -12.47 7.53
C ASP A 10 -0.73 -10.99 7.20
N GLU A 11 -0.22 -10.11 8.08
CA GLU A 11 -0.20 -8.66 7.86
C GLU A 11 0.64 -8.29 6.63
N ALA A 12 1.85 -8.84 6.53
CA ALA A 12 2.74 -8.63 5.40
C ALA A 12 2.12 -9.13 4.09
N ILE A 13 1.48 -10.30 4.11
CA ILE A 13 0.78 -10.87 2.95
C ILE A 13 -0.40 -9.97 2.54
N GLY A 14 -1.20 -9.52 3.51
CA GLY A 14 -2.31 -8.61 3.28
C GLY A 14 -1.86 -7.29 2.65
N GLN A 15 -0.69 -6.78 3.05
CA GLN A 15 -0.12 -5.57 2.46
C GLN A 15 0.30 -5.78 1.00
N VAL A 16 0.93 -6.90 0.66
CA VAL A 16 1.28 -7.21 -0.73
C VAL A 16 0.01 -7.27 -1.60
N ALA A 17 -1.08 -7.84 -1.09
CA ALA A 17 -2.36 -7.85 -1.79
C ALA A 17 -2.91 -6.44 -2.04
N LYS A 18 -2.79 -5.52 -1.06
CA LYS A 18 -3.18 -4.11 -1.23
C LYS A 18 -2.33 -3.39 -2.29
N LEU A 19 -1.01 -3.62 -2.29
CA LEU A 19 -0.12 -3.02 -3.30
C LEU A 19 -0.46 -3.51 -4.71
N LEU A 20 -0.81 -4.79 -4.87
CA LEU A 20 -1.29 -5.33 -6.14
C LEU A 20 -2.61 -4.65 -6.58
N GLN A 21 -3.55 -4.46 -5.65
CA GLN A 21 -4.80 -3.77 -5.95
C GLN A 21 -4.56 -2.31 -6.38
N LEU A 22 -3.68 -1.59 -5.69
CA LEU A 22 -3.28 -0.23 -6.05
C LEU A 22 -2.64 -0.18 -7.44
N ALA A 23 -1.72 -1.10 -7.75
CA ALA A 23 -1.09 -1.21 -9.06
C ALA A 23 -2.13 -1.43 -10.17
N MET A 24 -3.11 -2.31 -9.94
CA MET A 24 -4.21 -2.55 -10.89
C MET A 24 -5.11 -1.34 -11.09
N LEU A 25 -5.47 -0.64 -10.01
CA LEU A 25 -6.37 0.53 -10.07
C LEU A 25 -5.70 1.76 -10.71
N SER A 26 -4.43 1.98 -10.40
CA SER A 26 -3.68 3.13 -10.90
C SER A 26 -2.98 2.86 -12.25
N GLY A 27 -2.94 1.61 -12.70
CA GLY A 27 -2.21 1.21 -13.90
C GLY A 27 -0.68 1.30 -13.75
N THR A 28 -0.15 1.38 -12.53
CA THR A 28 1.29 1.45 -12.25
C THR A 28 1.89 0.06 -12.06
N ASP A 29 3.22 -0.06 -12.15
CA ASP A 29 3.93 -1.32 -11.86
C ASP A 29 3.88 -1.64 -10.36
N ILE A 30 3.50 -2.88 -10.01
CA ILE A 30 3.51 -3.36 -8.62
C ILE A 30 4.93 -3.39 -8.04
N ILE A 31 5.94 -3.64 -8.86
CA ILE A 31 7.35 -3.70 -8.41
C ILE A 31 7.78 -2.36 -7.82
N ASP A 32 7.29 -1.24 -8.35
CA ASP A 32 7.59 0.09 -7.81
C ASP A 32 7.02 0.27 -6.41
N HIS A 33 5.79 -0.22 -6.17
CA HIS A 33 5.19 -0.23 -4.84
C HIS A 33 5.93 -1.17 -3.88
N MET A 34 6.36 -2.34 -4.36
CA MET A 34 7.06 -3.33 -3.54
C MET A 34 8.48 -2.90 -3.15
N ARG A 35 9.15 -2.03 -3.94
CA ARG A 35 10.49 -1.50 -3.60
C ARG A 35 10.52 -0.73 -2.28
N MET A 36 9.37 -0.23 -1.83
CA MET A 36 9.27 0.51 -0.57
C MET A 36 9.02 -0.40 0.64
N LEU A 37 8.69 -1.68 0.45
CA LEU A 37 8.41 -2.60 1.55
C LEU A 37 9.64 -2.78 2.44
N GLN A 38 9.43 -2.64 3.74
CA GLN A 38 10.44 -2.89 4.75
C GLN A 38 9.90 -3.91 5.74
N PHE A 39 10.71 -4.95 5.98
CA PHE A 39 10.37 -6.03 6.89
C PHE A 39 11.36 -6.09 8.03
N CYS A 40 10.88 -6.45 9.22
CA CYS A 40 11.70 -6.84 10.36
C CYS A 40 11.30 -8.24 10.84
N GLU A 41 12.25 -8.91 11.51
CA GLU A 41 11.98 -10.19 12.15
C GLU A 41 11.22 -9.96 13.47
N ASP A 42 10.14 -10.73 13.68
CA ASP A 42 9.36 -10.75 14.94
C ASP A 42 10.04 -11.64 16.03
N GLY A 43 11.35 -11.88 15.91
CA GLY A 43 12.13 -12.70 16.85
C GLY A 43 11.83 -14.21 16.82
N HIS A 44 10.99 -14.69 15.91
CA HIS A 44 10.72 -16.12 15.68
C HIS A 44 11.08 -16.54 14.26
N THR A 45 10.07 -16.81 13.43
CA THR A 45 10.21 -17.26 12.04
C THR A 45 9.46 -16.37 11.07
N ASN A 46 8.93 -15.24 11.53
CA ASN A 46 8.04 -14.37 10.77
C ASN A 46 8.69 -13.02 10.46
N LEU A 47 8.42 -12.54 9.25
CA LEU A 47 8.70 -11.19 8.77
C LEU A 47 7.43 -10.36 8.89
N VAL A 48 7.51 -9.29 9.67
CA VAL A 48 6.44 -8.30 9.86
C VAL A 48 6.86 -6.98 9.24
N LEU A 49 5.89 -6.12 8.90
CA LEU A 49 6.19 -4.80 8.33
C LEU A 49 6.73 -3.88 9.42
N THR A 50 7.69 -3.02 9.07
CA THR A 50 8.15 -1.98 9.99
C THR A 50 7.06 -0.94 10.22
N ASP A 51 6.99 -0.39 11.44
CA ASP A 51 6.03 0.66 11.77
C ASP A 51 6.25 1.93 10.94
N ASP A 52 7.50 2.22 10.58
CA ASP A 52 7.88 3.29 9.67
C ASP A 52 7.24 3.10 8.29
N TYR A 53 7.30 1.88 7.75
CA TYR A 53 6.66 1.56 6.47
C TYR A 53 5.14 1.69 6.56
N LYS A 54 4.51 1.18 7.62
CA LYS A 54 3.06 1.28 7.83
C LYS A 54 2.61 2.74 7.81
N THR A 55 3.32 3.59 8.55
CA THR A 55 3.04 5.03 8.61
C THR A 55 3.20 5.70 7.24
N MET A 56 4.29 5.40 6.53
CA MET A 56 4.53 5.95 5.20
C MET A 56 3.44 5.51 4.20
N PHE A 57 3.02 4.24 4.26
CA PHE A 57 2.00 3.70 3.38
C PHE A 57 0.62 4.33 3.65
N GLU A 58 0.23 4.51 4.91
CA GLU A 58 -1.01 5.19 5.27
C GLU A 58 -1.04 6.64 4.76
N GLN A 59 0.08 7.37 4.85
CA GLN A 59 0.19 8.72 4.30
C GLN A 59 0.05 8.74 2.76
N GLN A 60 0.67 7.78 2.08
CA GLN A 60 0.56 7.64 0.63
C GLN A 60 -0.89 7.32 0.21
N LEU A 61 -1.56 6.43 0.95
CA LEU A 61 -2.95 6.09 0.71
C LEU A 61 -3.88 7.29 0.91
N ALA A 62 -3.75 8.01 2.03
CA ALA A 62 -4.55 9.21 2.30
C ALA A 62 -4.36 10.29 1.23
N THR A 63 -3.13 10.46 0.73
CA THR A 63 -2.86 11.40 -0.37
C THR A 63 -3.54 10.98 -1.68
N MET A 64 -3.56 9.66 -1.98
CA MET A 64 -4.28 9.15 -3.14
C MET A 64 -5.79 9.31 -3.00
N GLU A 65 -6.36 9.02 -1.83
CA GLU A 65 -7.79 9.20 -1.55
C GLU A 65 -8.22 10.65 -1.73
N ALA A 66 -7.48 11.60 -1.15
CA ALA A 66 -7.76 13.03 -1.31
C ALA A 66 -7.74 13.46 -2.79
N ARG A 67 -6.77 12.99 -3.57
CA ARG A 67 -6.70 13.30 -5.01
C ARG A 67 -7.85 12.68 -5.81
N LEU A 68 -8.28 11.48 -5.44
CA LEU A 68 -9.42 10.82 -6.07
C LEU A 68 -10.72 11.58 -5.76
N GLU A 69 -10.92 11.99 -4.52
CA GLU A 69 -12.06 12.83 -4.12
C GLU A 69 -12.08 14.16 -4.88
N GLU A 70 -10.94 14.86 -4.96
CA GLU A 70 -10.81 16.08 -5.75
C GLU A 70 -11.11 15.86 -7.23
N ALA A 71 -10.60 14.78 -7.82
CA ALA A 71 -10.85 14.45 -9.23
C ALA A 71 -12.33 14.13 -9.49
N LEU A 72 -12.98 13.38 -8.60
CA LEU A 72 -14.41 13.09 -8.68
C LEU A 72 -15.24 14.37 -8.58
N GLN A 73 -14.91 15.25 -7.62
CA GLN A 73 -15.60 16.53 -7.43
C GLN A 73 -15.46 17.44 -8.67
N ALA A 74 -14.28 17.48 -9.30
CA ALA A 74 -14.02 18.27 -10.51
C ALA A 74 -14.72 17.74 -11.78
N THR A 75 -15.12 16.47 -11.78
CA THR A 75 -15.85 15.86 -12.91
C THR A 75 -17.38 15.91 -12.77
N LEU A 76 -17.91 16.30 -11.60
CA LEU A 76 -19.31 16.62 -11.45
C LEU A 76 -19.56 17.99 -12.10
N PRO A 77 -20.41 18.09 -13.14
CA PRO A 77 -20.77 19.38 -13.69
C PRO A 77 -21.45 20.17 -12.58
N GLU A 78 -20.99 21.40 -12.32
CA GLU A 78 -21.78 22.36 -11.57
C GLU A 78 -23.11 22.46 -12.30
N THR A 79 -24.16 21.85 -11.74
CA THR A 79 -25.51 22.01 -12.27
C THR A 79 -25.77 23.51 -12.29
N PRO A 80 -25.96 24.14 -13.46
CA PRO A 80 -26.47 25.49 -13.47
C PRO A 80 -27.90 25.36 -12.92
N GLU A 81 -28.12 25.86 -11.71
CA GLU A 81 -29.48 26.08 -11.21
C GLU A 81 -30.21 26.93 -12.27
N ALA A 82 -31.24 26.33 -12.87
CA ALA A 82 -32.15 26.96 -13.82
C ALA A 82 -33.34 27.57 -13.09
#